data_AF-A0ABD1FIB9-F1
#
_entry.id   AF-A0ABD1FIB9-F1
#
_cell.length_a   1.000
_cell.length_b   1.000
_cell.length_c   1.000
_cell.angle_alpha   90.00
_cell.angle_beta   90.00
_cell.angle_gamma   90.00
#
_symmetry.space_group_name_H-M   'P 1'
#
loop_
_entity.id
_entity.type
_entity.pdbx_description
1 polymer ?
#
loop_
_entity_poly.entity_id
_entity_poly.type
_entity_poly.pdbx_seq_one_letter_code
_entity_poly.pdbx_strand_id
1 'polypeptide(L)'
;MSVREIDIEVCFACKKCRLAFLTDLPLLSHQRQCYGPSQESRGAFRIVQTGFECRLCCNMEKYKNLEDLQVHLDSEEHRQRAEAESPLRHEMEDVVNQITLLAARAAQENPQAHMLDTNSNTFCQPSEPKRRFLSPTHALTSAGH
;
A
#
# COMPACT_ATOMS: atom_id res chain seq x y z
N MET A 1 6.87 -3.48 9.30
CA MET A 1 6.86 -2.00 9.24
C MET A 1 8.28 -1.49 9.36
N SER A 2 8.90 -1.03 8.27
CA SER A 2 10.28 -0.53 8.30
C SER A 2 10.28 0.99 8.20
N VAL A 3 10.43 1.65 9.36
CA VAL A 3 10.51 3.11 9.51
C VAL A 3 11.97 3.49 9.77
N ARG A 4 12.40 4.66 9.26
CA ARG A 4 13.69 5.25 9.61
C ARG A 4 13.50 6.65 10.16
N GLU A 5 14.22 6.96 11.23
CA GLU A 5 14.36 8.30 11.76
C GLU A 5 15.44 9.05 10.96
N ILE A 6 15.15 10.29 10.58
CA ILE A 6 16.02 11.13 9.74
C ILE A 6 16.08 12.55 10.28
N ASP A 7 17.16 13.27 9.94
CA ASP A 7 17.27 14.69 10.20
C ASP A 7 16.63 15.49 9.06
N ILE A 8 15.59 16.28 9.38
CA ILE A 8 14.97 17.24 8.47
C ILE A 8 15.58 18.62 8.74
N GLU A 9 16.14 19.24 7.71
CA GLU A 9 16.66 20.60 7.79
C GLU A 9 15.52 21.62 7.99
N VAL A 10 15.66 22.45 9.01
CA VAL A 10 14.68 23.50 9.35
C VAL A 10 15.18 24.86 8.91
N CYS A 11 16.41 25.20 9.29
CA CYS A 11 17.04 26.47 8.95
C CYS A 11 18.54 26.46 9.22
N PHE A 12 19.21 27.54 8.82
CA PHE A 12 20.61 27.80 9.10
C PHE A 12 20.78 29.06 9.95
N ALA A 13 21.58 28.99 11.00
CA ALA A 13 21.89 30.14 11.84
C ALA A 13 23.33 30.61 11.64
N CYS A 14 23.53 31.90 11.41
CA CYS A 14 24.85 32.49 11.30
C CYS A 14 25.67 32.29 12.59
N LYS A 15 26.89 31.75 12.49
CA LYS A 15 27.74 31.46 13.67
C LYS A 15 28.08 32.72 14.48
N LYS A 16 28.20 33.88 13.82
CA LYS A 16 28.61 35.15 14.45
C LYS A 16 27.46 35.87 15.16
N CYS A 17 26.35 36.10 14.48
CA CYS A 17 25.24 36.91 15.00
C CYS A 17 24.00 36.11 15.40
N ARG A 18 23.99 34.79 15.16
CA ARG A 18 22.89 33.87 15.46
C ARG A 18 21.57 34.11 14.70
N LEU A 19 21.56 35.02 13.72
CA LEU A 19 20.40 35.23 12.85
C LEU A 19 20.13 33.99 11.99
N ALA A 20 18.86 33.59 11.90
CA ALA A 20 18.41 32.38 11.22
C ALA A 20 17.86 32.65 9.81
N PHE A 21 18.06 31.69 8.92
CA PHE A 21 17.71 31.75 7.50
C PHE A 21 17.15 30.40 7.05
N LEU A 22 16.08 30.39 6.24
CA LEU A 22 15.45 29.15 5.80
C LEU A 22 16.27 28.38 4.76
N THR A 23 17.14 29.07 4.04
CA THR A 23 18.00 28.49 3.00
C THR A 23 19.42 29.03 3.11
N ASP A 24 20.35 28.38 2.42
CA ASP A 24 21.76 28.73 2.40
C ASP A 24 22.02 30.09 1.70
N LEU A 25 21.30 30.38 0.60
CA LEU A 25 21.52 31.55 -0.23
C LEU A 25 21.43 32.92 0.53
N PRO A 26 20.37 33.20 1.31
CA PRO A 26 20.29 34.43 2.10
C PRO A 26 21.29 34.45 3.27
N LEU A 27 21.61 33.29 3.86
CA LEU A 27 22.66 33.18 4.87
C LEU A 27 24.02 33.57 4.29
N LEU A 28 24.40 33.05 3.13
CA LEU A 28 25.68 33.37 2.48
C LEU A 28 25.79 34.86 2.15
N SER A 29 24.69 35.44 1.67
CA SER A 29 24.60 36.88 1.40
C SER A 29 24.76 37.72 2.67
N HIS A 30 24.13 37.30 3.76
CA HIS A 30 24.31 37.90 5.07
C HIS A 30 25.75 37.76 5.58
N GLN A 31 26.38 36.59 5.47
CA GLN A 31 27.72 36.34 5.98
C GLN A 31 28.78 37.23 5.32
N ARG A 32 28.63 37.55 4.02
CA ARG A 32 29.52 38.50 3.31
C ARG A 32 29.54 39.87 3.97
N GLN A 33 28.40 40.33 4.46
CA GLN A 33 28.26 41.62 5.14
C GLN A 33 28.61 41.50 6.63
N CYS A 34 28.22 40.42 7.28
CA CYS A 34 28.38 40.20 8.71
C CYS A 34 29.85 39.98 9.13
N TYR A 35 30.62 39.24 8.35
CA TYR A 35 32.03 38.95 8.65
C TYR A 35 33.01 39.94 8.01
N GLY A 36 32.55 40.78 7.09
CA GLY A 36 33.41 41.69 6.33
C GLY A 36 34.42 40.92 5.45
N PRO A 37 35.62 41.47 5.19
CA PRO A 37 36.58 40.87 4.25
C PRO A 37 37.20 39.56 4.77
N SER A 38 37.17 39.30 6.08
CA SER A 38 37.74 38.08 6.68
C SER A 38 36.84 36.86 6.46
N GLN A 39 37.44 35.77 5.99
CA GLN A 39 36.76 34.51 5.65
C GLN A 39 37.04 33.38 6.65
N GLU A 40 38.14 33.43 7.39
CA GLU A 40 38.68 32.29 8.18
C GLU A 40 37.76 31.83 9.32
N SER A 41 36.85 32.69 9.80
CA SER A 41 35.93 32.36 10.90
C SER A 41 34.47 32.19 10.47
N ARG A 42 34.18 32.19 9.16
CA ARG A 42 32.80 32.08 8.67
C ARG A 42 32.24 30.70 8.98
N GLY A 43 30.98 30.68 9.36
CA GLY A 43 30.29 29.44 9.68
C GLY A 43 28.82 29.65 9.93
N ALA A 44 28.10 28.54 9.90
CA ALA A 44 26.69 28.46 10.24
C ALA A 44 26.40 27.18 11.00
N PHE A 45 25.36 27.22 11.80
CA PHE A 45 24.77 26.04 12.42
C PHE A 45 23.62 25.57 11.52
N ARG A 46 23.63 24.30 11.11
CA ARG A 46 22.47 23.67 10.49
C ARG A 46 21.54 23.21 11.61
N ILE A 47 20.34 23.78 11.65
CA ILE A 47 19.32 23.41 12.62
C ILE A 47 18.45 22.34 11.94
N VAL A 48 18.41 21.17 12.57
CA VAL A 48 17.64 20.03 12.11
C VAL A 48 16.58 19.67 13.15
N GLN A 49 15.49 19.08 12.67
CA GLN A 49 14.45 18.46 13.47
C GLN A 49 14.38 16.98 13.10
N THR A 50 14.18 16.13 14.10
CA THR A 50 13.86 14.72 13.88
C THR A 50 12.60 14.58 13.02
N GLY A 51 12.69 13.78 11.97
CA GLY A 51 11.56 13.35 11.16
C GLY A 51 11.65 11.87 10.83
N PHE A 52 10.73 11.39 9.99
CA PHE A 52 10.57 9.98 9.70
C PHE A 52 10.38 9.73 8.21
N GLU A 53 10.85 8.58 7.75
CA GLU A 53 10.59 8.08 6.39
C GLU A 53 10.15 6.62 6.44
N CYS A 54 9.28 6.26 5.49
CA CYS A 54 8.86 4.88 5.27
C CYS A 54 9.79 4.21 4.27
N ARG A 55 10.47 3.12 4.66
CA ARG A 55 11.42 2.43 3.78
C ARG A 55 10.75 1.64 2.65
N LEU A 56 9.50 1.23 2.84
CA LEU A 56 8.74 0.47 1.84
C LEU A 56 8.26 1.38 0.70
N CYS A 57 7.96 2.63 1.02
CA CYS A 57 7.30 3.51 0.07
C CYS A 57 8.24 4.34 -0.79
N CYS A 58 9.55 4.42 -0.51
CA CYS A 58 10.62 5.06 -1.31
C CYS A 58 10.30 6.41 -2.02
N ASN A 59 9.18 7.06 -1.72
CA ASN A 59 8.67 8.25 -2.41
C ASN A 59 9.42 9.53 -1.99
N MET A 60 10.53 9.40 -1.25
CA MET A 60 11.26 10.51 -0.62
C MET A 60 10.41 11.40 0.32
N GLU A 61 9.18 10.99 0.63
CA GLU A 61 8.32 11.71 1.55
C GLU A 61 8.87 11.62 2.97
N LYS A 62 9.08 12.80 3.56
CA LYS A 62 9.59 12.96 4.91
C LYS A 62 8.46 13.47 5.79
N TYR A 63 8.19 12.75 6.86
CA TYR A 63 7.16 13.08 7.83
C TYR A 63 7.78 13.81 9.01
N LYS A 64 7.14 14.88 9.48
CA LYS A 64 7.70 15.72 10.58
C LYS A 64 7.45 15.12 11.96
N ASN A 65 6.48 14.23 12.06
CA ASN A 65 6.08 13.58 13.31
C ASN A 65 5.55 12.17 13.00
N LEU A 66 5.32 11.38 14.06
CA LEU A 66 4.83 10.01 13.94
C LEU A 66 3.37 9.92 13.51
N GLU A 67 2.56 10.95 13.78
CA GLU A 67 1.14 10.97 13.43
C GLU A 67 0.95 11.04 11.91
N ASP A 68 1.68 11.95 11.25
CA ASP A 68 1.70 12.07 9.79
C ASP A 68 2.20 10.78 9.13
N LEU A 69 3.23 10.16 9.71
CA LEU A 69 3.73 8.86 9.25
C LEU A 69 2.67 7.76 9.44
N GLN A 70 1.95 7.77 10.56
CA GLN A 70 0.93 6.76 10.84
C GLN A 70 -0.22 6.86 9.83
N VAL A 71 -0.68 8.08 9.51
CA VAL A 71 -1.64 8.30 8.42
C VAL A 71 -1.13 7.72 7.09
N HIS A 72 0.17 7.86 6.80
CA HIS A 72 0.77 7.22 5.63
C HIS A 72 0.75 5.68 5.72
N LEU A 73 1.11 5.10 6.87
CA LEU A 73 1.12 3.64 7.06
C LEU A 73 -0.29 3.04 6.93
N ASP A 74 -1.31 3.78 7.33
CA ASP A 74 -2.72 3.38 7.24
C ASP A 74 -3.32 3.64 5.84
N SER A 75 -2.56 4.24 4.92
CA SER A 75 -3.02 4.49 3.55
C SER A 75 -3.07 3.20 2.72
N GLU A 76 -4.04 3.13 1.81
CA GLU A 76 -4.18 1.99 0.90
C GLU A 76 -2.95 1.82 -0.02
N GLU A 77 -2.29 2.91 -0.38
CA GLU A 77 -1.06 2.91 -1.19
C GLU A 77 0.08 2.19 -0.47
N HIS A 78 0.25 2.45 0.83
CA HIS A 78 1.22 1.74 1.66
C HIS A 78 0.86 0.26 1.76
N ARG A 79 -0.41 -0.05 2.02
CA ARG A 79 -0.88 -1.42 2.20
C ARG A 79 -0.70 -2.29 0.95
N GLN A 80 -1.01 -1.75 -0.23
CA GLN A 80 -0.79 -2.43 -1.51
C GLN A 80 0.69 -2.72 -1.76
N ARG A 81 1.58 -1.79 -1.44
CA ARG A 81 3.04 -1.99 -1.57
C ARG A 81 3.57 -3.01 -0.56
N ALA A 82 3.09 -2.95 0.69
CA ALA A 82 3.46 -3.91 1.72
C ALA A 82 3.01 -5.34 1.36
N GLU A 83 1.86 -5.50 0.70
CA GLU A 83 1.40 -6.79 0.18
C GLU A 83 2.21 -7.24 -1.05
N ALA A 84 2.64 -6.30 -1.91
CA ALA A 84 3.44 -6.61 -3.09
C ALA A 84 4.87 -7.09 -2.75
N GLU A 85 5.49 -6.54 -1.70
CA GLU A 85 6.80 -7.02 -1.21
C GLU A 85 6.70 -8.29 -0.34
N SER A 86 5.50 -8.83 -0.10
CA SER A 86 5.34 -10.08 0.64
C SER A 86 5.89 -11.25 -0.19
N PRO A 87 6.90 -12.00 0.32
CA PRO A 87 7.46 -13.17 -0.37
C PRO A 87 6.40 -14.23 -0.72
N LEU A 88 5.33 -14.29 0.09
CA LEU A 88 4.20 -15.20 -0.12
C LEU A 88 3.44 -14.92 -1.42
N ARG A 89 3.44 -13.67 -1.90
CA ARG A 89 2.73 -13.32 -3.15
C ARG A 89 3.40 -13.96 -4.36
N HIS A 90 4.73 -13.97 -4.39
CA HIS A 90 5.49 -14.58 -5.48
C HIS A 90 5.31 -16.10 -5.50
N GLU A 91 5.34 -16.75 -4.33
CA GLU A 91 5.06 -18.18 -4.21
C GLU A 91 3.62 -18.53 -4.62
N MET A 92 2.63 -17.72 -4.22
CA MET A 92 1.24 -17.92 -4.62
C MET A 92 1.02 -17.71 -6.12
N GLU A 93 1.71 -16.76 -6.75
CA GLU A 93 1.61 -16.49 -8.18
C GLU A 93 2.16 -17.67 -9.01
N ASP A 94 3.28 -18.27 -8.58
CA ASP A 94 3.84 -19.47 -9.21
C ASP A 94 2.91 -20.69 -9.09
N VAL A 95 2.29 -20.88 -7.92
CA VAL A 95 1.30 -21.97 -7.71
C VAL A 95 0.07 -21.75 -8.60
N VAL A 96 -0.45 -20.53 -8.71
CA VAL A 96 -1.58 -20.21 -9.58
C VAL A 96 -1.23 -20.43 -11.06
N ASN A 97 -0.04 -20.02 -11.47
CA ASN A 97 0.47 -20.25 -12.83
C ASN A 97 0.60 -21.75 -13.12
N GLN A 98 1.13 -22.53 -12.17
CA GLN A 98 1.23 -23.98 -12.30
C GLN A 98 -0.13 -24.67 -12.40
N ILE A 99 -1.10 -24.29 -11.56
CA ILE A 99 -2.49 -24.81 -11.62
C ILE A 99 -3.13 -24.47 -12.97
N THR A 100 -2.92 -23.24 -13.47
CA THR A 100 -3.47 -22.80 -14.75
C THR A 100 -2.90 -23.61 -15.91
N LEU A 101 -1.59 -23.87 -15.92
CA LEU A 101 -0.94 -24.73 -16.92
C LEU A 101 -1.44 -26.17 -16.86
N LEU A 102 -1.64 -26.71 -15.66
CA LEU A 102 -2.21 -28.05 -15.45
C LEU A 102 -3.65 -28.15 -15.97
N ALA A 103 -4.49 -27.17 -15.65
CA ALA A 103 -5.87 -27.12 -16.13
C ALA A 103 -5.95 -26.98 -17.65
N ALA A 104 -5.09 -26.14 -18.25
CA ALA A 104 -5.01 -25.98 -19.69
C ALA A 104 -4.60 -27.29 -20.40
N ARG A 105 -3.65 -28.04 -19.84
CA ARG A 105 -3.25 -29.35 -20.37
C ARG A 105 -4.40 -30.36 -20.28
N ALA A 106 -5.08 -30.44 -19.13
CA ALA A 106 -6.22 -31.33 -18.93
C ALA A 106 -7.40 -31.02 -19.89
N ALA A 107 -7.59 -29.75 -20.24
CA ALA A 107 -8.61 -29.34 -21.21
C ALA A 107 -8.28 -29.73 -22.67
N GLN A 108 -7.00 -29.95 -22.99
CA GLN A 108 -6.55 -30.35 -24.34
C GLN A 108 -6.45 -31.87 -24.53
N GLU A 109 -6.23 -32.64 -23.45
CA GLU A 109 -6.19 -34.11 -23.46
C GLU A 109 -7.59 -34.76 -23.41
N ASN A 110 -8.53 -34.36 -24.29
CA ASN A 110 -9.76 -35.14 -24.51
C ASN A 110 -10.11 -35.36 -25.99
N PRO A 111 -9.62 -36.46 -26.59
CA PRO A 111 -10.26 -37.07 -27.75
C PRO A 111 -11.20 -38.25 -27.43
N GLN A 112 -11.38 -38.69 -26.17
CA GLN A 112 -12.14 -39.93 -25.89
C GLN A 112 -12.88 -39.91 -24.54
N ALA A 113 -13.93 -39.09 -24.43
CA ALA A 113 -15.02 -39.28 -23.46
C ALA A 113 -16.12 -40.20 -24.04
N HIS A 114 -15.72 -41.28 -24.72
CA HIS A 114 -16.65 -42.31 -25.22
C HIS A 114 -16.17 -43.68 -24.72
N MET A 115 -17.01 -44.26 -23.85
CA MET A 115 -17.01 -45.64 -23.33
C MET A 115 -16.25 -45.89 -22.01
N LEU A 116 -17.07 -46.24 -21.00
CA LEU A 116 -16.75 -46.83 -19.69
C LEU A 116 -16.23 -45.80 -18.67
N ASP A 117 -17.00 -45.40 -17.66
CA ASP A 117 -17.41 -46.29 -16.58
C ASP A 117 -18.86 -46.15 -16.13
N THR A 118 -19.57 -47.27 -16.26
CA THR A 118 -20.80 -47.61 -15.55
C THR A 118 -20.49 -47.86 -14.07
N ASN A 119 -20.43 -46.80 -13.26
CA ASN A 119 -20.65 -46.82 -11.80
C ASN A 119 -20.63 -45.37 -11.27
N SER A 120 -21.79 -44.74 -11.18
CA SER A 120 -21.97 -43.43 -10.59
C SER A 120 -22.73 -43.55 -9.26
N ASN A 121 -22.01 -43.45 -8.14
CA ASN A 121 -22.59 -43.26 -6.80
C ASN A 121 -22.22 -41.86 -6.24
N THR A 122 -23.01 -40.86 -6.61
CA THR A 122 -23.77 -39.92 -5.74
C THR A 122 -23.12 -39.22 -4.52
N PHE A 123 -21.81 -38.98 -4.41
CA PHE A 123 -21.30 -38.43 -3.12
C PHE A 123 -21.35 -36.90 -2.91
N CYS A 124 -21.53 -36.02 -3.91
CA CYS A 124 -21.58 -34.57 -3.63
C CYS A 124 -22.48 -33.80 -4.60
N GLN A 125 -23.78 -33.73 -4.32
CA GLN A 125 -24.62 -32.63 -4.80
C GLN A 125 -25.26 -31.93 -3.59
N PRO A 126 -25.00 -30.63 -3.37
CA PRO A 126 -25.82 -29.84 -2.47
C PRO A 126 -27.18 -29.63 -3.14
N SER A 127 -28.26 -30.03 -2.46
CA SER A 127 -29.62 -29.86 -2.97
C SER A 127 -29.99 -28.37 -3.09
N GLU A 128 -30.15 -27.89 -4.33
CA GLU A 128 -30.74 -26.58 -4.64
C GLU A 128 -32.26 -26.56 -4.27
N PRO A 129 -32.77 -25.45 -3.72
CA PRO A 129 -34.20 -25.27 -3.46
C PRO A 129 -34.94 -24.94 -4.77
N LYS A 130 -35.73 -25.90 -5.27
CA LYS A 130 -36.54 -25.74 -6.48
C LYS A 130 -37.71 -24.78 -6.23
N ARG A 131 -37.60 -23.54 -6.72
CA ARG A 131 -38.77 -22.68 -6.99
C ARG A 131 -39.70 -23.40 -7.98
N ARG A 132 -40.97 -23.59 -7.61
CA ARG A 132 -42.06 -23.86 -8.55
C ARG A 132 -43.13 -22.79 -8.39
N PHE A 133 -43.20 -21.92 -9.39
CA PHE A 133 -44.35 -21.07 -9.67
C PHE A 133 -45.54 -21.95 -10.08
N LEU A 134 -46.68 -21.78 -9.41
CA LEU A 134 -48.01 -22.02 -9.98
C LEU A 134 -48.99 -21.01 -9.34
N SER A 135 -49.42 -20.02 -10.13
CA SER A 135 -50.71 -19.33 -9.99
C SER A 135 -51.73 -20.09 -10.87
N PRO A 136 -53.08 -20.06 -10.68
CA PRO A 136 -53.86 -18.82 -10.60
C PRO A 136 -55.17 -18.84 -9.73
N THR A 137 -55.60 -17.62 -9.37
CA THR A 137 -56.99 -17.11 -9.16
C THR A 137 -58.05 -17.96 -8.44
N HIS A 138 -58.63 -17.43 -7.35
CA HIS A 138 -60.03 -16.97 -7.26
C HIS A 138 -60.28 -16.26 -5.90
N ALA A 139 -61.08 -15.21 -5.95
CA ALA A 139 -61.46 -14.31 -4.85
C ALA A 139 -62.35 -14.98 -3.78
N LEU A 140 -62.37 -14.43 -2.56
CA LEU A 140 -63.57 -13.89 -1.87
C LEU A 140 -63.26 -13.44 -0.43
N THR A 141 -63.56 -12.16 -0.19
CA THR A 141 -64.02 -11.44 1.03
C THR A 141 -63.93 -12.09 2.43
N SER A 142 -63.50 -11.32 3.43
CA SER A 142 -64.39 -10.75 4.47
C SER A 142 -63.60 -10.22 5.69
N ALA A 143 -64.12 -9.16 6.29
CA ALA A 143 -63.55 -8.33 7.34
C ALA A 143 -63.83 -8.82 8.78
N GLY A 144 -63.04 -8.29 9.74
CA GLY A 144 -63.50 -7.89 11.09
C GLY A 144 -63.46 -8.93 12.21
N HIS A 145 -62.64 -8.68 13.23
CA HIS A 145 -63.07 -8.34 14.60
C HIS A 145 -61.91 -7.72 15.39
#